data_AF-A0A0D0AEK8-F1
#
_entry.id   AF-A0A0D0AEK8-F1
#
_cell.length_a   1.000
_cell.length_b   1.000
_cell.length_c   1.000
_cell.angle_alpha   90.00
_cell.angle_beta   90.00
_cell.angle_gamma   90.00
#
_symmetry.space_group_name_H-M   'P 1'
#
loop_
_entity.id
_entity.type
_entity.pdbx_description
1 polymer ?
#
loop_
_entity_poly.entity_id
_entity_poly.type
_entity_poly.pdbx_seq_one_letter_code
_entity_poly.pdbx_strand_id
1 'polypeptide(L)'
;MMSIVSLALWRGSQWQAANNTGTVQDFAIGFMNGRDLMPTPALYFTDVGDGSHVTAEFTPILRAYITSDYQETAILRGAIDTPAIWEQDLAALSDSTTWNLTRGPSTGRYTIEKASR
;
A
#
# COMPACT_ATOMS: atom_id res chain seq x y z
N MET A 1 23.57 7.50 24.93
CA MET A 1 22.24 6.98 25.34
C MET A 1 21.26 7.41 24.25
N MET A 2 20.98 6.53 23.29
CA MET A 2 20.14 6.87 22.14
C MET A 2 18.74 6.30 22.41
N SER A 3 17.82 7.17 22.85
CA SER A 3 16.42 6.82 23.01
C SER A 3 15.70 7.25 21.74
N ILE A 4 15.44 6.32 20.83
CA ILE A 4 14.45 6.56 19.77
C ILE A 4 13.10 6.27 20.41
N VAL A 5 12.40 7.34 20.81
CA VAL A 5 10.96 7.27 21.07
C VAL A 5 10.26 7.77 19.81
N SER A 6 10.18 6.90 18.81
CA SER A 6 9.21 7.10 17.73
C SER A 6 7.85 6.67 18.27
N LEU A 7 7.04 7.64 18.72
CA LEU A 7 5.67 7.37 19.13
C LEU A 7 4.80 7.29 17.86
N ALA A 8 4.57 6.09 17.36
CA ALA A 8 3.56 5.83 16.34
C ALA A 8 2.20 5.66 17.04
N LEU A 9 1.32 6.65 16.90
CA LEU A 9 -0.07 6.55 17.36
C LEU A 9 -0.95 6.10 16.20
N TRP A 10 -1.62 4.96 16.37
CA TRP A 10 -2.60 4.43 15.43
C TRP A 10 -4.01 4.83 15.86
N ARG A 11 -4.73 5.54 14.99
CA ARG A 11 -6.17 5.81 15.15
C ARG A 11 -6.89 5.50 13.84
N GLY A 12 -7.22 4.23 13.59
CA GLY A 12 -7.89 3.81 12.35
C GLY A 12 -6.97 3.87 11.14
N SER A 13 -7.33 4.58 10.06
CA SER A 13 -6.47 4.74 8.86
C SER A 13 -5.35 5.77 9.04
N GLN A 14 -5.33 6.51 10.16
CA GLN A 14 -4.42 7.62 10.37
C GLN A 14 -3.19 7.22 11.19
N TRP A 15 -2.03 7.61 10.66
CA TRP A 15 -0.70 7.44 11.25
C TRP A 15 -0.09 8.80 11.54
N GLN A 16 0.61 8.89 12.67
CA GLN A 16 1.46 10.03 13.00
C GLN A 16 2.84 9.53 13.44
N ALA A 17 3.88 10.19 12.94
CA ALA A 17 5.27 10.00 13.37
C ALA A 17 5.90 11.36 13.65
N ALA A 18 6.69 11.45 14.72
CA ALA A 18 7.41 12.67 15.09
C ALA A 18 8.92 12.43 14.99
N ASN A 19 9.65 13.39 14.43
CA ASN A 19 11.10 13.38 14.45
C ASN A 19 11.59 14.14 15.68
N ASN A 20 12.18 13.43 16.64
CA ASN A 20 12.82 14.01 17.83
C ASN A 20 14.26 13.51 17.97
N THR A 21 14.96 13.37 16.85
CA THR A 21 16.32 12.80 16.81
C THR A 21 17.41 13.87 16.93
N GLY A 22 17.06 15.17 16.95
CA GLY A 22 18.00 16.28 16.94
C GLY A 22 18.59 16.61 15.56
N THR A 23 18.14 15.91 14.51
CA THR A 23 18.61 16.09 13.13
C THR A 23 17.47 15.85 12.14
N VAL A 24 17.64 16.28 10.88
CA VAL A 24 16.72 15.95 9.79
C VAL A 24 16.75 14.44 9.52
N GLN A 25 15.59 13.84 9.29
CA GLN A 25 15.44 12.41 9.02
C GLN A 25 14.40 12.15 7.93
N ASP A 26 14.55 11.03 7.24
CA ASP A 26 13.53 10.53 6.31
C ASP A 26 12.64 9.51 7.02
N PHE A 27 11.34 9.54 6.74
CA PHE A 27 10.37 8.57 7.23
C PHE A 27 9.82 7.72 6.10
N ALA A 28 9.68 6.42 6.36
CA ALA A 28 9.02 5.48 5.47
C ALA A 28 7.89 4.78 6.22
N ILE A 29 6.73 4.65 5.57
CA ILE A 29 5.63 3.79 6.00
C ILE A 29 5.47 2.73 4.94
N GLY A 30 5.43 1.46 5.32
CA GLY A 30 5.50 0.37 4.36
C GLY A 30 5.11 -0.98 4.94
N PHE A 31 5.23 -2.00 4.10
CA PHE A 31 4.85 -3.37 4.44
C PHE A 31 6.08 -4.17 4.87
N MET A 32 5.95 -4.94 5.95
CA MET A 32 6.94 -5.95 6.33
C MET A 32 6.48 -7.33 5.86
N ASN A 33 7.38 -8.09 5.25
CA ASN A 33 7.10 -9.47 4.82
C ASN A 33 7.67 -10.53 5.80
N GLY A 34 8.10 -10.11 6.99
CA GLY A 34 8.66 -10.97 8.04
C GLY A 34 10.03 -11.60 7.72
N ARG A 35 10.54 -11.43 6.49
CA ARG A 35 11.87 -11.90 6.07
C ARG A 35 12.88 -10.76 5.97
N ASP A 36 12.42 -9.57 5.59
CA ASP A 36 13.28 -8.42 5.43
C ASP A 36 13.46 -7.66 6.75
N LEU A 37 14.68 -7.14 6.96
CA LEU A 37 15.01 -6.28 8.10
C LEU A 37 14.41 -4.87 7.97
N MET A 38 14.01 -4.48 6.75
CA MET A 38 13.45 -3.18 6.43
C MET A 38 12.09 -3.34 5.75
N PRO A 39 11.09 -2.52 6.08
CA PRO A 39 9.82 -2.52 5.38
C PRO A 39 10.03 -2.09 3.91
N THR A 40 9.24 -2.67 3.00
CA THR A 40 9.11 -2.13 1.64
C THR A 40 8.28 -0.84 1.72
N PRO A 41 8.85 0.35 1.41
CA PRO A 41 8.14 1.61 1.55
C PRO A 41 6.93 1.69 0.62
N ALA A 42 5.78 2.09 1.17
CA ALA A 42 4.58 2.46 0.43
C ALA A 42 4.38 3.99 0.39
N LEU A 43 4.78 4.67 1.46
CA LEU A 43 4.89 6.12 1.57
C LEU A 43 6.28 6.49 2.05
N TYR A 44 6.82 7.57 1.52
CA TYR A 44 8.14 8.07 1.87
C TYR A 44 8.09 9.59 2.03
N PHE A 45 8.65 10.08 3.13
CA PHE A 45 8.71 11.50 3.48
C PHE A 45 10.17 11.86 3.67
N THR A 46 10.69 12.72 2.81
CA THR A 46 12.08 13.19 2.90
C THR A 46 12.17 14.42 3.79
N ASP A 47 13.36 14.62 4.36
CA ASP A 47 13.76 15.87 5.00
C ASP A 47 12.82 16.33 6.15
N VAL A 48 12.32 15.38 6.96
CA VAL A 48 11.49 15.70 8.11
C VAL A 48 12.37 16.37 9.18
N GLY A 49 12.15 17.66 9.42
CA GLY A 49 12.93 18.44 10.40
C GLY A 49 12.75 17.97 11.84
N ASP A 50 13.74 18.25 12.69
CA ASP A 50 13.65 17.98 14.13
C ASP A 50 12.47 18.72 14.77
N GLY A 51 11.77 18.07 15.70
CA GLY A 51 10.52 18.53 16.31
C GLY A 51 9.29 18.50 15.38
N SER A 52 9.45 18.17 14.10
CA SER A 52 8.34 18.10 13.14
C SER A 52 7.59 16.76 13.23
N HIS A 53 6.37 16.75 12.72
CA HIS A 53 5.56 15.55 12.62
C HIS A 53 5.03 15.36 11.19
N VAL A 54 4.92 14.10 10.80
CA VAL A 54 4.23 13.67 9.60
C VAL A 54 2.92 13.01 10.03
N THR A 55 1.84 13.38 9.36
CA THR A 55 0.56 12.70 9.47
C THR A 55 0.17 12.16 8.11
N ALA A 56 -0.14 10.87 8.06
CA ALA A 56 -0.55 10.19 6.85
C ALA A 56 -1.86 9.45 7.09
N GLU A 57 -2.79 9.58 6.16
CA GLU A 57 -3.90 8.65 6.06
C GLU A 57 -3.50 7.56 5.06
N PHE A 58 -3.47 6.32 5.52
CA PHE A 58 -3.08 5.18 4.68
C PHE A 58 -4.22 4.18 4.63
N THR A 59 -4.97 4.23 3.54
CA THR A 59 -6.01 3.26 3.20
C THR A 59 -5.53 2.47 1.99
N PRO A 60 -4.90 1.30 2.19
CA PRO A 60 -4.30 0.53 1.11
C PRO A 60 -5.38 -0.09 0.22
N ILE A 61 -5.70 0.55 -0.90
CA ILE A 61 -6.63 -0.02 -1.89
C ILE A 61 -5.88 -0.94 -2.84
N LEU A 62 -6.20 -2.23 -2.80
CA LEU A 62 -5.75 -3.21 -3.78
C LEU A 62 -6.60 -3.09 -5.04
N ARG A 63 -5.96 -2.99 -6.21
CA ARG A 63 -6.63 -2.85 -7.52
C ARG A 63 -6.20 -3.97 -8.46
N ALA A 64 -7.13 -4.47 -9.26
CA ALA A 64 -6.83 -5.40 -10.34
C ALA A 64 -7.21 -4.78 -11.69
N TYR A 65 -6.35 -4.97 -12.68
CA TYR A 65 -6.49 -4.43 -14.03
C TYR A 65 -6.35 -5.55 -15.05
N ILE A 66 -6.96 -5.35 -16.22
CA ILE A 66 -6.69 -6.16 -17.41
C ILE A 66 -6.40 -5.21 -18.55
N THR A 67 -5.18 -5.23 -19.02
CA THR A 67 -4.67 -4.31 -20.04
C THR A 67 -3.59 -5.00 -20.87
N SER A 68 -3.51 -4.64 -22.14
CA SER A 68 -2.42 -5.03 -23.05
C SER A 68 -1.25 -4.04 -23.04
N ASP A 69 -1.36 -2.95 -22.30
CA ASP A 69 -0.44 -1.81 -22.39
C ASP A 69 0.87 -2.03 -21.62
N TYR A 70 0.95 -3.13 -20.85
CA TYR A 70 2.08 -3.48 -20.01
C TYR A 70 2.48 -4.94 -20.22
N GLN A 71 3.79 -5.20 -20.23
CA GLN A 71 4.33 -6.56 -20.19
C GLN A 71 4.51 -7.01 -18.73
N GLU A 72 4.46 -8.32 -18.48
CA GLU A 72 4.54 -8.92 -17.14
C GLU A 72 5.76 -8.45 -16.31
N THR A 73 6.87 -8.11 -16.97
CA THR A 73 8.10 -7.65 -16.33
C THR A 73 8.32 -6.13 -16.42
N ALA A 74 7.36 -5.39 -16.97
CA ALA A 74 7.48 -3.95 -17.14
C ALA A 74 7.43 -3.24 -15.78
N ILE A 75 8.40 -2.36 -15.53
CA ILE A 75 8.37 -1.46 -14.38
C ILE A 75 7.25 -0.43 -14.59
N LEU A 76 6.27 -0.42 -13.70
CA LEU A 76 5.24 0.62 -13.67
C LEU A 76 5.87 1.92 -13.15
N ARG A 77 5.99 2.92 -14.03
CA ARG A 77 6.60 4.23 -13.72
C ARG A 77 5.58 5.32 -13.37
N GLY A 78 4.30 4.96 -13.30
CA GLY A 78 3.19 5.86 -13.05
C GLY A 78 1.89 5.08 -12.86
N ALA A 79 0.79 5.81 -12.73
CA ALA A 79 -0.54 5.22 -12.64
C ALA A 79 -0.88 4.42 -13.92
N ILE A 80 -1.64 3.33 -13.75
CA ILE A 80 -2.19 2.56 -14.86
C ILE A 80 -3.40 3.34 -15.40
N ASP A 81 -3.36 3.70 -16.68
CA ASP A 81 -4.41 4.49 -17.34
C ASP A 81 -5.65 3.66 -17.71
N THR A 82 -5.56 2.33 -17.57
CA THR A 82 -6.72 1.43 -17.70
C THR A 82 -7.55 1.46 -16.42
N PRO A 83 -8.89 1.57 -16.50
CA PRO A 83 -9.76 1.45 -15.33
C PRO A 83 -9.59 0.10 -14.62
N ALA A 84 -9.53 0.10 -13.30
CA ALA A 84 -9.54 -1.12 -12.51
C ALA A 84 -10.86 -1.88 -12.73
N ILE A 85 -10.78 -3.20 -12.89
CA ILE A 85 -11.97 -4.06 -12.99
C ILE A 85 -12.46 -4.52 -11.62
N TRP A 86 -11.66 -4.29 -10.57
CA TRP A 86 -11.93 -4.67 -9.20
C TRP A 86 -11.03 -3.88 -8.25
N GLU A 87 -11.58 -3.46 -7.12
CA GLU A 87 -10.85 -2.81 -6.04
C GLU A 87 -11.34 -3.31 -4.67
N GLN A 88 -10.43 -3.40 -3.69
CA GLN A 88 -10.77 -3.63 -2.30
C GLN A 88 -9.85 -2.89 -1.34
N ASP A 89 -10.38 -2.52 -0.18
CA ASP A 89 -9.54 -2.13 0.95
C ASP A 89 -8.79 -3.37 1.47
N LEU A 90 -7.47 -3.35 1.36
CA LEU A 90 -6.60 -4.43 1.83
C LEU A 90 -6.75 -4.64 3.33
N ALA A 91 -7.03 -3.59 4.11
CA ALA A 91 -7.27 -3.71 5.55
C ALA A 91 -8.60 -4.42 5.89
N ALA A 92 -9.53 -4.50 4.93
CA ALA A 92 -10.80 -5.21 5.08
C ALA A 92 -10.72 -6.69 4.63
N LEU A 93 -9.59 -7.13 4.08
CA LEU A 93 -9.39 -8.50 3.63
C LEU A 93 -8.88 -9.39 4.76
N SER A 94 -9.28 -10.66 4.74
CA SER A 94 -8.66 -11.68 5.59
C SER A 94 -7.24 -11.97 5.13
N ASP A 95 -6.37 -12.44 6.04
CA ASP A 95 -4.97 -12.81 5.75
C ASP A 95 -4.81 -13.72 4.52
N SER A 96 -5.82 -14.54 4.23
CA SER A 96 -5.93 -15.29 2.98
C SER A 96 -7.35 -15.17 2.42
N THR A 97 -7.43 -14.86 1.14
CA THR A 97 -8.68 -14.73 0.40
C THR A 97 -8.52 -15.28 -1.02
N THR A 98 -9.58 -15.90 -1.54
CA THR A 98 -9.62 -16.48 -2.88
C THR A 98 -10.70 -15.78 -3.70
N TRP A 99 -10.37 -15.46 -4.95
CA TRP A 99 -11.26 -14.77 -5.87
C TRP A 99 -11.29 -15.51 -7.20
N ASN A 100 -12.46 -15.56 -7.83
CA ASN A 100 -12.67 -16.14 -9.14
C ASN A 100 -12.61 -15.03 -10.20
N LEU A 101 -11.67 -15.15 -11.14
CA LEU A 101 -11.62 -14.33 -12.35
C LEU A 101 -12.38 -15.04 -13.47
N THR A 102 -13.43 -14.40 -13.98
CA THR A 102 -14.27 -14.95 -15.06
C THR A 102 -14.29 -14.03 -16.26
N ARG A 103 -14.35 -14.59 -17.47
CA ARG A 103 -14.56 -13.84 -18.71
C ARG A 103 -15.93 -14.18 -19.29
N GLY A 104 -16.78 -13.18 -19.46
CA GLY A 104 -18.09 -13.35 -20.07
C GLY A 104 -17.97 -13.87 -21.50
N PRO A 105 -18.63 -14.98 -21.87
CA PRO A 105 -18.44 -15.63 -23.17
C PRO A 105 -18.96 -14.77 -24.34
N SER A 106 -20.01 -13.97 -24.12
CA SER A 106 -20.63 -13.12 -25.13
C SER A 106 -20.09 -11.68 -25.15
N THR A 107 -19.69 -11.14 -24.00
CA THR A 107 -19.24 -9.74 -23.86
C THR A 107 -17.73 -9.60 -23.87
N GLY A 108 -16.99 -10.68 -23.58
CA GLY A 108 -15.55 -10.64 -23.35
C GLY A 108 -15.14 -9.89 -22.08
N ARG A 109 -16.10 -9.39 -21.29
CA ARG A 109 -15.86 -8.62 -20.07
C ARG A 109 -15.34 -9.53 -18.97
N TYR A 110 -14.35 -9.05 -18.23
CA TYR A 110 -13.82 -9.75 -17.08
C TYR A 110 -14.48 -9.28 -15.78
N THR A 111 -14.71 -10.22 -14.86
CA THR A 111 -15.23 -9.97 -13.51
C THR A 111 -14.39 -10.72 -12.48
N ILE A 112 -14.26 -10.13 -11.30
CA ILE A 112 -13.60 -10.74 -10.14
C ILE A 112 -14.59 -10.77 -8.99
N GLU A 113 -14.86 -11.97 -8.47
CA GLU A 113 -15.83 -12.20 -7.40
C GLU A 113 -15.22 -13.09 -6.32
N LYS A 114 -15.64 -12.90 -5.06
CA LYS A 114 -15.11 -13.70 -3.95
C LYS A 114 -15.49 -15.16 -4.16
N ALA A 115 -14.53 -16.07 -4.05
CA ALA A 115 -14.82 -17.49 -4.18
C ALA A 115 -15.72 -17.94 -3.04
N SER A 116 -16.83 -18.60 -3.38
CA SER A 116 -17.66 -19.30 -2.40
C SER A 116 -16.85 -20.44 -1.80
N ARG A 117 -16.84 -20.56 -0.46
CA ARG A 117 -16.33 -21.74 0.23
C ARG A 117 -17.25 -22.93 0.02
#